data_AF-A0A0V1FVL0-F1
#
_entry.id   AF-A0A0V1FVL0-F1
#
_cell.length_a   1.000
_cell.length_b   1.000
_cell.length_c   1.000
_cell.angle_alpha   90.00
_cell.angle_beta   90.00
_cell.angle_gamma   90.00
#
_symmetry.space_group_name_H-M   'P 1'
#
loop_
_entity.id
_entity.type
_entity.pdbx_description
1 polymer ?
#
loop_
_entity_poly.entity_id
_entity_poly.type
_entity_poly.pdbx_seq_one_letter_code
_entity_poly.pdbx_strand_id
1 'polypeptide(L)'
;MVFLRLPYGIFDVLVQIGRVIYIARGRERGKLAVIVNVVDGNRALVDGPGLKRQMINFKNMLLTKMTLKITHYDKTKAIIAAWEKANINELWSKTKMAQSRKRSALRAKMTDFDRFKLMKAKQARNRILKRELERVKKLHKRSKRAEKKEKQLINKLNLNPNECVELFFCFSITDALTLLLIYLFCPVLWSNMINSLECIYYCRSKVSVIQRVCYVTFLSELVKTGQLKSFCFSAALCLIKMLTKAEGRASLLHILKKLRQLQKSAAYQEAESQCGNDMLKRVQLIYPLVIRAEMNAVTDYGFTASFAGLSKYMHEIYALSGEDKEVERLMSEVRSMIFPELPLPDATAALPL
;
A
#
# COMPACT_ATOMS: atom_id res chain seq x y z
N MET A 1 26.95 -7.74 -2.43
CA MET A 1 26.00 -7.83 -3.57
C MET A 1 24.58 -7.89 -3.03
N VAL A 2 23.89 -6.76 -3.01
CA VAL A 2 22.46 -6.68 -2.68
C VAL A 2 21.71 -6.95 -3.99
N PHE A 3 21.17 -8.16 -4.15
CA PHE A 3 20.39 -8.53 -5.31
C PHE A 3 19.14 -7.64 -5.34
N LEU A 4 19.08 -6.73 -6.32
CA LEU A 4 17.95 -5.84 -6.57
C LEU A 4 16.72 -6.69 -6.84
N ARG A 5 15.82 -6.74 -5.86
CA ARG A 5 14.51 -7.37 -6.00
C ARG A 5 13.64 -6.41 -6.82
N LEU A 6 13.58 -6.64 -8.13
CA LEU A 6 12.63 -5.94 -8.99
C LEU A 6 11.20 -6.12 -8.42
N PRO A 7 10.36 -5.06 -8.35
CA PRO A 7 9.04 -5.11 -7.72
C PRO A 7 7.98 -5.89 -8.53
N TYR A 8 8.35 -6.48 -9.67
CA TYR A 8 7.44 -7.17 -10.59
C TYR A 8 7.83 -8.63 -10.81
N GLY A 9 7.97 -9.39 -9.72
CA GLY A 9 7.83 -10.84 -9.80
C GLY A 9 6.37 -11.20 -9.54
N ILE A 10 5.73 -11.97 -10.44
CA ILE A 10 4.39 -12.54 -10.24
C ILE A 10 4.33 -13.38 -8.94
N PHE A 11 5.48 -13.82 -8.44
CA PHE A 11 5.60 -14.68 -7.27
C PHE A 11 6.22 -13.96 -6.06
N ASP A 12 5.44 -13.83 -4.99
CA ASP A 12 5.88 -13.26 -3.70
C ASP A 12 6.85 -14.16 -2.92
N VAL A 13 6.70 -15.48 -3.07
CA VAL A 13 7.40 -16.51 -2.28
C VAL A 13 8.02 -17.53 -3.23
N LEU A 14 9.34 -17.66 -3.14
CA LEU A 14 10.13 -18.54 -3.99
C LEU A 14 10.78 -19.66 -3.19
N VAL A 15 11.02 -20.79 -3.84
CA VAL A 15 11.84 -21.87 -3.30
C VAL A 15 13.30 -21.38 -3.27
N GLN A 16 13.92 -21.39 -2.09
CA GLN A 16 15.31 -21.01 -1.91
C GLN A 16 15.89 -21.71 -0.68
N ILE A 17 17.21 -21.84 -0.66
CA ILE A 17 17.94 -22.38 0.49
C ILE A 17 17.70 -21.47 1.70
N GLY A 18 17.44 -22.08 2.85
CA GLY A 18 17.15 -21.38 4.10
C GLY A 18 15.69 -20.95 4.27
N ARG A 19 14.81 -21.15 3.29
CA ARG A 19 13.40 -20.78 3.47
C ARG A 19 12.72 -21.72 4.46
N VAL A 20 11.99 -21.14 5.41
CA VAL A 20 11.18 -21.89 6.36
C VAL A 20 9.90 -22.35 5.67
N ILE A 21 9.58 -23.62 5.87
CA ILE A 21 8.45 -24.31 5.29
C ILE A 21 7.58 -24.92 6.37
N TYR A 22 6.32 -25.14 6.03
CA TYR A 22 5.36 -25.84 6.86
C TYR A 22 4.96 -27.14 6.16
N ILE A 23 5.10 -28.28 6.83
CA ILE A 23 4.74 -29.58 6.25
C ILE A 23 3.22 -29.79 6.37
N ALA A 24 2.53 -29.84 5.23
CA ALA A 24 1.08 -29.88 5.17
C ALA A 24 0.50 -31.30 5.07
N ARG A 25 1.27 -32.23 4.48
CA ARG A 25 0.87 -33.63 4.25
C ARG A 25 2.03 -34.57 4.62
N GLY A 26 1.72 -35.85 4.84
CA GLY A 26 2.70 -36.88 5.20
C GLY A 26 2.76 -37.17 6.70
N ARG A 27 3.71 -38.03 7.09
CA ARG A 27 3.90 -38.49 8.49
C ARG A 27 4.23 -37.34 9.44
N GLU A 28 5.02 -36.39 8.96
CA GLU A 28 5.53 -35.24 9.73
C GLU A 28 4.66 -33.99 9.60
N ARG A 29 3.36 -34.17 9.35
CA ARG A 29 2.40 -33.07 9.16
C ARG A 29 2.30 -32.20 10.41
N GLY A 30 2.29 -30.88 10.23
CA GLY A 30 2.16 -29.93 11.35
C GLY A 30 3.47 -29.29 11.78
N LYS A 31 4.60 -29.87 11.38
CA LYS A 31 5.92 -29.40 11.76
C LYS A 31 6.44 -28.33 10.81
N LEU A 32 7.30 -27.48 11.36
CA LEU A 32 8.07 -26.51 10.58
C LEU A 32 9.44 -27.07 10.26
N ALA A 33 9.98 -26.66 9.12
CA ALA A 33 11.29 -27.09 8.68
C ALA A 33 11.94 -26.02 7.80
N VAL A 34 13.15 -26.29 7.34
CA VAL A 34 13.96 -25.42 6.48
C VAL A 34 14.37 -26.21 5.24
N ILE A 35 14.34 -25.57 4.08
CA ILE A 35 14.94 -26.13 2.87
C ILE A 35 16.46 -25.97 2.95
N VAL A 36 17.19 -27.09 2.98
CA VAL A 36 18.66 -27.11 3.03
C VAL A 36 19.24 -27.18 1.63
N ASN A 37 18.67 -28.03 0.79
CA ASN A 37 19.04 -28.14 -0.62
C ASN A 37 17.80 -28.48 -1.49
N VAL A 38 17.81 -28.07 -2.75
CA VAL A 38 16.90 -28.55 -3.80
C VAL A 38 17.62 -29.70 -4.51
N VAL A 39 17.05 -30.89 -4.46
CA VAL A 39 17.67 -32.08 -5.08
C VAL A 39 17.25 -32.15 -6.53
N ASP A 40 15.93 -32.13 -6.77
CA ASP A 40 15.33 -32.19 -8.10
C ASP A 40 14.24 -31.12 -8.21
N GLY A 41 13.69 -30.91 -9.41
CA GLY A 41 12.56 -29.99 -9.62
C GLY A 41 11.32 -30.30 -8.78
N ASN A 42 11.18 -31.53 -8.27
CA ASN A 42 10.05 -31.97 -7.46
C ASN A 42 10.38 -32.19 -5.97
N ARG A 43 11.65 -32.25 -5.57
CA ARG A 43 12.06 -32.69 -4.23
C ARG A 43 13.13 -31.78 -3.63
N ALA A 44 13.03 -31.53 -2.33
CA ALA A 44 14.02 -30.81 -1.55
C ALA A 44 14.47 -31.62 -0.34
N LEU A 45 15.73 -31.44 0.04
CA LEU A 45 16.26 -31.90 1.32
C LEU A 45 15.86 -30.91 2.40
N VAL A 46 15.18 -31.41 3.42
CA VAL A 46 14.56 -30.62 4.48
C VAL A 46 15.11 -31.04 5.84
N ASP A 47 15.33 -30.06 6.71
CA ASP A 47 15.79 -30.26 8.09
C ASP A 47 15.16 -29.23 9.04
N GLY A 48 15.10 -29.51 10.34
CA GLY A 48 14.53 -28.58 11.31
C GLY A 48 14.37 -29.18 12.72
N PRO A 49 14.04 -28.35 13.72
CA PRO A 49 13.85 -28.83 15.08
C PRO A 49 12.70 -29.85 15.15
N GLY A 50 12.97 -31.02 15.71
CA GLY A 50 11.98 -32.10 15.85
C GLY A 50 11.68 -32.89 14.56
N LEU A 51 12.49 -32.70 13.52
CA LEU A 51 12.50 -33.48 12.28
C LEU A 51 13.88 -34.07 12.06
N LYS A 52 13.95 -35.32 11.61
CA LYS A 52 15.19 -35.85 11.05
C LYS A 52 15.34 -35.36 9.62
N ARG A 53 16.57 -35.10 9.20
CA ARG A 53 16.91 -34.71 7.83
C ARG A 53 16.38 -35.74 6.83
N GLN A 54 15.54 -35.29 5.91
CA GLN A 54 14.87 -36.18 4.95
C GLN A 54 14.52 -35.45 3.65
N MET A 55 14.26 -36.21 2.59
CA MET A 55 13.77 -35.67 1.33
C MET A 55 12.25 -35.51 1.36
N ILE A 56 11.75 -34.34 0.96
CA ILE A 56 10.32 -34.04 0.88
C ILE A 56 9.99 -33.50 -0.51
N ASN A 57 8.86 -33.95 -1.06
CA ASN A 57 8.34 -33.43 -2.32
C ASN A 57 7.70 -32.03 -2.11
N PHE A 58 7.92 -31.09 -3.03
CA PHE A 58 7.38 -29.73 -2.94
C PHE A 58 5.85 -29.70 -2.74
N LYS A 59 5.12 -30.67 -3.32
CA LYS A 59 3.67 -30.78 -3.17
C LYS A 59 3.19 -31.01 -1.73
N ASN A 60 4.04 -31.53 -0.84
CA ASN A 60 3.68 -31.87 0.53
C ASN A 60 3.94 -30.73 1.53
N MET A 61 4.62 -29.67 1.10
CA MET A 61 5.02 -28.55 1.95
C MET A 61 4.51 -27.21 1.43
N LEU A 62 4.28 -26.28 2.36
CA LEU A 62 3.85 -24.93 2.07
C LEU A 62 4.99 -23.97 2.42
N LEU A 63 5.35 -23.12 1.48
CA LEU A 63 6.39 -22.11 1.68
C LEU A 63 5.87 -20.99 2.59
N THR A 64 6.71 -20.56 3.53
CA THR A 64 6.42 -19.37 4.34
C THR A 64 7.28 -18.19 3.88
N LYS A 65 6.94 -16.99 4.35
CA LYS A 65 7.71 -15.78 4.03
C LYS A 65 9.05 -15.71 4.78
N MET A 66 9.21 -16.45 5.88
CA MET A 66 10.40 -16.43 6.74
C MET A 66 11.57 -17.16 6.10
N THR A 67 12.78 -16.63 6.29
CA THR A 67 14.03 -17.17 5.73
C THR A 67 15.14 -17.12 6.76
N LEU A 68 15.94 -18.18 6.81
CA LEU A 68 17.18 -18.27 7.57
C LEU A 68 18.37 -18.03 6.64
N LYS A 69 19.42 -17.43 7.20
CA LYS A 69 20.71 -17.31 6.53
C LYS A 69 21.51 -18.57 6.83
N ILE A 70 21.45 -19.54 5.91
CA ILE A 70 22.20 -20.80 5.97
C ILE A 70 22.96 -20.99 4.66
N THR A 71 24.02 -21.79 4.71
CA THR A 71 24.73 -22.27 3.53
C THR A 71 24.16 -23.60 3.05
N HIS A 72 24.50 -23.95 1.81
CA HIS A 72 24.08 -25.20 1.19
C HIS A 72 24.68 -26.41 1.93
N TYR A 73 23.84 -27.39 2.28
CA TYR A 73 24.20 -28.58 3.06
C TYR A 73 24.71 -28.35 4.50
N ASP A 74 24.38 -27.22 5.13
CA ASP A 74 24.71 -26.99 6.55
C ASP A 74 24.32 -28.16 7.45
N LYS A 75 25.11 -28.44 8.50
CA LYS A 75 24.82 -29.49 9.49
C LYS A 75 23.63 -29.08 10.36
N THR A 76 22.86 -30.07 10.86
CA THR A 76 21.66 -29.84 11.68
C THR A 76 21.92 -28.93 12.89
N LYS A 77 23.08 -29.05 13.54
CA LYS A 77 23.47 -28.18 14.67
C LYS A 77 23.52 -26.71 14.29
N ALA A 78 24.09 -26.38 13.12
CA ALA A 78 24.16 -25.01 12.63
C ALA A 78 22.77 -24.46 12.28
N ILE A 79 21.89 -25.31 11.71
CA ILE A 79 20.51 -24.94 11.38
C ILE A 79 19.71 -24.63 12.65
N ILE A 80 19.84 -25.44 13.71
CA ILE A 80 19.16 -25.19 14.99
C ILE A 80 19.65 -23.88 15.61
N ALA A 81 20.97 -23.64 15.63
CA ALA A 81 21.52 -22.38 16.13
C ALA A 81 21.03 -21.17 15.31
N ALA A 82 20.96 -21.28 13.98
CA ALA A 82 20.40 -20.24 13.12
C ALA A 82 18.89 -20.03 13.34
N TRP A 83 18.15 -21.11 13.61
CA TRP A 83 16.71 -21.09 13.90
C TRP A 83 16.40 -20.33 15.19
N GLU A 84 17.17 -20.60 16.24
CA GLU A 84 17.08 -19.91 17.53
C GLU A 84 17.50 -18.45 17.40
N LYS A 85 18.63 -18.16 16.74
CA LYS A 85 19.09 -16.78 16.48
C LYS A 85 18.06 -15.92 15.75
N ALA A 86 17.28 -16.53 14.86
CA ALA A 86 16.23 -15.85 14.11
C ALA A 86 14.86 -15.81 14.83
N ASN A 87 14.73 -16.42 16.01
CA ASN A 87 13.49 -16.48 16.80
C ASN A 87 12.25 -16.90 15.98
N ILE A 88 12.41 -17.91 15.12
CA ILE A 88 11.38 -18.32 14.15
C ILE A 88 10.09 -18.76 14.85
N ASN A 89 10.15 -19.36 16.03
CA ASN A 89 8.98 -19.84 16.76
C ASN A 89 8.03 -18.69 17.16
N GLU A 90 8.59 -17.54 17.55
CA GLU A 90 7.81 -16.35 17.88
C GLU A 90 7.21 -15.71 16.63
N LEU A 91 8.03 -15.56 15.58
CA LEU A 91 7.59 -15.03 14.28
C LEU A 91 6.47 -15.89 13.68
N TRP A 92 6.61 -17.21 13.79
CA TRP A 92 5.58 -18.16 13.37
C TRP A 92 4.29 -17.95 14.15
N SER A 93 4.36 -17.86 15.48
CA SER A 93 3.19 -17.67 16.35
C SER A 93 2.40 -16.40 16.03
N LYS A 94 3.08 -15.34 15.57
CA LYS A 94 2.47 -14.07 15.10
C LYS A 94 1.79 -14.21 13.73
N THR A 95 2.15 -15.20 12.93
CA THR A 95 1.64 -15.36 11.56
C THR A 95 0.18 -15.80 11.55
N LYS A 96 -0.62 -15.25 10.61
CA LYS A 96 -2.04 -15.59 10.42
C LYS A 96 -2.27 -17.10 10.25
N MET A 97 -1.37 -17.80 9.56
CA MET A 97 -1.43 -19.26 9.36
C MET A 97 -1.33 -20.02 10.70
N ALA A 98 -0.37 -19.65 11.57
CA ALA A 98 -0.22 -20.27 12.88
C ALA A 98 -1.43 -19.97 13.80
N GLN A 99 -1.87 -18.71 13.83
CA GLN A 99 -3.04 -18.30 14.61
C GLN A 99 -4.31 -19.03 14.16
N SER A 100 -4.50 -19.22 12.85
CA SER A 100 -5.61 -19.99 12.29
C SER A 100 -5.55 -21.45 12.75
N ARG A 101 -4.38 -22.10 12.67
CA ARG A 101 -4.19 -23.47 13.17
C ARG A 101 -4.44 -23.60 14.66
N LYS A 102 -3.92 -22.67 15.47
CA LYS A 102 -4.18 -22.61 16.92
C LYS A 102 -5.67 -22.48 17.21
N ARG A 103 -6.38 -21.61 16.48
CA ARG A 103 -7.82 -21.44 16.60
C ARG A 103 -8.59 -22.72 16.23
N SER A 104 -8.18 -23.43 15.17
CA SER A 104 -8.78 -24.70 14.78
C SER A 104 -8.54 -25.80 15.82
N ALA A 105 -7.32 -25.89 16.36
CA ALA A 105 -6.99 -26.85 17.43
C ALA A 105 -7.81 -26.59 18.71
N LEU A 106 -7.94 -25.31 19.11
CA LEU A 106 -8.78 -24.92 20.24
C LEU A 106 -10.26 -25.25 20.01
N ARG A 107 -10.76 -25.08 18.77
CA ARG A 107 -12.14 -25.45 18.41
C ARG A 107 -12.37 -26.95 18.44
N ALA A 108 -11.38 -27.74 18.02
CA ALA A 108 -11.45 -29.20 18.10
C ALA A 108 -11.48 -29.69 19.57
N LYS A 109 -10.70 -29.04 20.45
CA LYS A 109 -10.65 -29.35 21.89
C LYS A 109 -11.87 -28.83 22.68
N MET A 110 -12.71 -28.00 22.08
CA MET A 110 -13.78 -27.29 22.80
C MET A 110 -14.88 -28.23 23.29
N THR A 111 -15.14 -28.18 24.60
CA THR A 111 -16.20 -28.93 25.27
C THR A 111 -17.59 -28.36 24.94
N ASP A 112 -18.65 -29.11 25.19
CA ASP A 112 -20.01 -28.65 24.90
C ASP A 112 -20.38 -27.38 25.69
N PHE A 113 -20.02 -27.31 26.97
CA PHE A 113 -20.21 -26.12 27.78
C PHE A 113 -19.47 -24.88 27.23
N ASP A 114 -18.25 -25.06 26.69
CA ASP A 114 -17.53 -23.98 26.02
C ASP A 114 -18.22 -23.51 24.74
N ARG A 115 -18.88 -24.42 23.99
CA ARG A 115 -19.68 -24.06 22.81
C ARG A 115 -20.89 -23.23 23.21
N PHE A 116 -21.56 -23.58 24.31
CA PHE A 116 -22.65 -22.77 24.86
C PHE A 116 -22.19 -21.36 25.24
N LYS A 117 -21.08 -21.23 25.98
CA LYS A 117 -20.47 -19.93 26.33
C LYS A 117 -20.14 -19.11 25.07
N LEU A 118 -19.50 -19.73 24.08
CA LEU A 118 -19.14 -19.09 22.83
C LEU A 118 -20.38 -18.64 22.03
N MET A 119 -21.46 -19.42 22.05
CA MET A 119 -22.73 -19.09 21.39
C MET A 119 -23.38 -17.86 22.03
N LYS A 120 -23.47 -17.79 23.37
CA LYS A 120 -24.00 -16.62 24.08
C LYS A 120 -23.16 -15.36 23.83
N ALA A 121 -21.83 -15.46 23.90
CA ALA A 121 -20.93 -14.35 23.60
C ALA A 121 -21.08 -13.85 22.14
N LYS A 122 -21.21 -14.75 21.17
CA LYS A 122 -21.48 -14.39 19.77
C LYS A 122 -22.83 -13.70 19.60
N GLN A 123 -23.87 -14.17 20.29
CA GLN A 123 -25.20 -13.55 20.22
C GLN A 123 -25.16 -12.10 20.71
N ALA A 124 -24.51 -11.84 21.85
CA ALA A 124 -24.31 -10.50 22.39
C ALA A 124 -23.53 -9.59 21.41
N ARG A 125 -22.40 -10.06 20.88
CA ARG A 125 -21.59 -9.33 19.88
C ARG A 125 -22.39 -9.00 18.62
N ASN A 126 -23.14 -9.97 18.08
CA ASN A 126 -23.89 -9.77 16.84
C ASN A 126 -25.03 -8.78 17.00
N ARG A 127 -25.68 -8.70 18.18
CA ARG A 127 -26.68 -7.67 18.48
C ARG A 127 -26.07 -6.26 18.40
N ILE A 128 -24.87 -6.07 18.97
CA ILE A 128 -24.15 -4.80 18.90
C ILE A 128 -23.75 -4.47 17.46
N LEU A 129 -23.15 -5.43 16.74
CA LEU A 129 -22.73 -5.22 15.35
C LEU A 129 -23.91 -4.87 14.43
N LYS A 130 -25.05 -5.55 14.58
CA LYS A 130 -26.25 -5.27 13.76
C LYS A 130 -26.73 -3.84 13.97
N ARG A 131 -26.81 -3.38 15.22
CA ARG A 131 -27.20 -2.00 15.56
C ARG A 131 -26.26 -0.97 14.92
N GLU A 132 -24.96 -1.17 15.05
CA GLU A 132 -23.96 -0.25 14.47
C GLU A 132 -23.99 -0.28 12.93
N LEU A 133 -24.13 -1.44 12.32
CA LEU A 133 -24.23 -1.58 10.86
C LEU A 133 -25.48 -0.88 10.32
N GLU A 134 -26.63 -0.99 11.00
CA GLU A 134 -27.84 -0.28 10.62
C GLU A 134 -27.68 1.24 10.74
N ARG A 135 -27.01 1.71 11.79
CA ARG A 135 -26.69 3.14 11.95
C ARG A 135 -25.80 3.65 10.81
N VAL A 136 -24.72 2.92 10.49
CA VAL A 136 -23.81 3.26 9.38
C VAL A 136 -24.53 3.24 8.04
N LYS A 137 -25.38 2.24 7.77
CA LYS A 137 -26.19 2.17 6.55
C LYS A 137 -27.14 3.37 6.41
N LYS A 138 -27.80 3.79 7.49
CA LYS A 138 -28.68 4.97 7.50
C LYS A 138 -27.88 6.24 7.18
N LEU A 139 -26.70 6.41 7.78
CA LEU A 139 -25.82 7.55 7.52
C LEU A 139 -25.33 7.57 6.07
N HIS A 140 -24.87 6.43 5.53
CA HIS A 140 -24.43 6.32 4.13
C HIS A 140 -25.57 6.61 3.13
N LYS A 141 -26.81 6.16 3.44
CA LYS A 141 -27.98 6.50 2.63
C LYS A 141 -28.30 8.00 2.67
N ARG A 142 -28.10 8.66 3.81
CA ARG A 142 -28.25 10.11 3.94
C ARG A 142 -27.18 10.87 3.16
N SER A 143 -25.90 10.46 3.24
CA SER A 143 -24.81 11.09 2.47
C SER A 143 -25.06 10.98 0.96
N LYS A 144 -25.40 9.79 0.46
CA LYS A 144 -25.74 9.59 -0.97
C LYS A 144 -26.94 10.43 -1.43
N ARG A 145 -27.94 10.61 -0.56
CA ARG A 145 -29.09 11.50 -0.86
C ARG A 145 -28.67 12.96 -0.90
N ALA A 146 -27.78 13.39 0.00
CA ALA A 146 -27.22 14.74 -0.01
C ALA A 146 -26.39 14.99 -1.28
N GLU A 147 -25.46 14.08 -1.62
CA GLU A 147 -24.67 14.12 -2.85
C GLU A 147 -25.56 14.20 -4.11
N LYS A 148 -26.67 13.43 -4.15
CA LYS A 148 -27.62 13.49 -5.27
C LYS A 148 -28.32 14.85 -5.36
N LYS A 149 -28.76 15.41 -4.22
CA LYS A 149 -29.41 16.73 -4.17
C LYS A 149 -28.44 17.84 -4.58
N GLU A 150 -27.20 17.78 -4.10
CA GLU A 150 -26.13 18.71 -4.46
C GLU A 150 -25.86 18.71 -5.97
N LYS A 151 -25.68 17.52 -6.57
CA LYS A 151 -25.55 17.39 -8.04
C LYS A 151 -26.76 17.92 -8.80
N GLN A 152 -27.97 17.69 -8.30
CA GLN A 152 -29.19 18.24 -8.89
C GLN A 152 -29.26 19.77 -8.78
N LEU A 153 -28.75 20.36 -7.70
CA LEU A 153 -28.70 21.80 -7.51
C LEU A 153 -27.68 22.45 -8.46
N ILE A 154 -26.48 21.88 -8.54
CA ILE A 154 -25.40 22.32 -9.46
C ILE A 154 -25.91 22.32 -10.91
N ASN A 155 -26.56 21.24 -11.34
CA ASN A 155 -27.14 21.14 -12.68
C ASN A 155 -28.26 22.16 -12.94
N LYS A 156 -29.07 22.49 -11.93
CA LYS A 156 -30.14 23.49 -12.07
C LYS A 156 -29.62 24.92 -12.18
N LEU A 157 -28.49 25.21 -11.53
CA LEU A 157 -27.89 26.54 -11.52
C LEU A 157 -26.95 26.77 -12.72
N ASN A 158 -26.77 25.79 -13.62
CA ASN A 158 -25.79 25.81 -14.72
C ASN A 158 -24.37 26.24 -14.29
N LEU A 159 -24.00 25.94 -13.04
CA LEU A 159 -22.68 26.28 -12.51
C LEU A 159 -21.64 25.29 -13.05
N ASN A 160 -20.62 25.79 -13.74
CA ASN A 160 -19.46 24.99 -14.11
C ASN A 160 -18.68 24.63 -12.84
N PRO A 161 -18.24 23.36 -12.63
CA PRO A 161 -17.51 22.96 -11.43
C PRO A 161 -16.17 23.69 -11.21
N ASN A 162 -15.69 24.43 -12.22
CA ASN A 162 -14.46 25.22 -12.17
C ASN A 162 -14.67 26.66 -11.66
N GLU A 163 -15.90 27.17 -11.53
CA GLU A 163 -16.18 28.53 -11.01
C GLU A 163 -16.43 28.55 -9.48
N CYS A 164 -16.68 27.39 -8.86
CA CYS A 164 -16.95 27.29 -7.42
C CYS A 164 -15.69 27.30 -6.53
N VAL A 165 -14.48 27.24 -7.11
CA VAL A 165 -13.22 27.20 -6.33
C VAL A 165 -12.80 28.59 -5.85
N GLU A 166 -13.22 29.68 -6.51
CA GLU A 166 -12.86 31.04 -6.10
C GLU A 166 -13.76 31.63 -5.00
N LEU A 167 -15.03 31.24 -4.92
CA LEU A 167 -15.97 31.78 -3.91
C LEU A 167 -15.80 31.15 -2.51
N PHE A 168 -15.23 29.96 -2.40
CA PHE A 168 -14.96 29.33 -1.11
C PHE A 168 -13.66 29.82 -0.43
N PHE A 169 -12.71 30.34 -1.22
CA PHE A 169 -11.45 30.90 -0.69
C PHE A 169 -11.62 32.32 -0.12
N CYS A 170 -12.57 33.10 -0.63
CA CYS A 170 -12.83 34.45 -0.11
C CYS A 170 -13.56 34.48 1.25
N PHE A 171 -14.37 33.46 1.59
CA PHE A 171 -15.11 33.44 2.86
C PHE A 171 -14.26 33.03 4.08
N SER A 172 -13.12 32.35 3.88
CA SER A 172 -12.28 31.88 5.00
C SER A 172 -11.32 32.94 5.55
N ILE A 173 -11.05 34.02 4.81
CA ILE A 173 -10.11 35.07 5.24
C ILE A 173 -10.85 36.15 6.06
N THR A 174 -12.12 36.40 5.77
CA THR A 174 -12.96 37.37 6.49
C THR A 174 -13.37 36.89 7.88
N ASP A 175 -13.61 35.59 8.07
CA ASP A 175 -14.01 35.03 9.38
C ASP A 175 -12.83 34.93 10.37
N ALA A 176 -11.61 34.72 9.89
CA ALA A 176 -10.41 34.68 10.73
C ALA A 176 -10.01 36.09 11.22
N LEU A 177 -10.14 37.12 10.39
CA LEU A 177 -9.83 38.51 10.77
C LEU A 177 -10.90 39.12 11.69
N THR A 178 -12.17 38.77 11.50
CA THR A 178 -13.26 39.21 12.39
C THR A 178 -13.15 38.55 13.77
N LEU A 179 -12.84 37.25 13.85
CA LEU A 179 -12.59 36.57 15.13
C LEU A 179 -11.34 37.09 15.85
N LEU A 180 -10.30 37.49 15.12
CA LEU A 180 -9.07 38.05 15.67
C LEU A 180 -9.26 39.51 16.16
N LEU A 181 -10.13 40.29 15.50
CA LEU A 181 -10.54 41.63 15.95
C LEU A 181 -11.45 41.58 17.18
N ILE A 182 -12.37 40.62 17.26
CA ILE A 182 -13.22 40.41 18.45
C ILE A 182 -12.37 40.00 19.66
N TYR A 183 -11.31 39.20 19.45
CA TYR A 183 -10.37 38.81 20.49
C TYR A 183 -9.47 39.96 20.98
N LEU A 184 -9.17 40.94 20.12
CA LEU A 184 -8.32 42.07 20.46
C LEU A 184 -9.08 43.25 21.09
N PHE A 185 -10.40 43.36 20.90
CA PHE A 185 -11.19 44.52 21.34
C PHE A 185 -12.14 44.33 22.53
N CYS A 186 -12.27 43.13 23.13
CA CYS A 186 -13.18 42.97 24.27
C CYS A 186 -12.69 41.98 25.35
N PRO A 187 -11.98 42.45 26.41
CA PRO A 187 -11.60 41.61 27.54
C PRO A 187 -12.76 41.33 28.52
N VAL A 188 -13.93 41.97 28.37
CA VAL A 188 -14.96 42.05 29.44
C VAL A 188 -16.10 41.03 29.27
N LEU A 189 -16.13 40.23 28.20
CA LEU A 189 -17.22 39.26 27.94
C LEU A 189 -16.79 37.78 27.95
N TRP A 190 -15.62 37.46 28.51
CA TRP A 190 -15.10 36.08 28.49
C TRP A 190 -15.62 35.19 29.64
N SER A 191 -16.40 35.69 30.59
CA SER A 191 -16.98 34.83 31.65
C SER A 191 -18.29 34.14 31.26
N ASN A 192 -19.02 34.63 30.24
CA ASN A 192 -20.37 34.14 29.91
C ASN A 192 -20.49 33.33 28.60
N MET A 193 -19.39 33.09 27.89
CA MET A 193 -19.41 32.36 26.60
C MET A 193 -18.90 30.90 26.70
N ILE A 194 -18.96 30.30 27.89
CA ILE A 194 -18.62 28.88 28.10
C ILE A 194 -19.88 27.99 28.01
N ASN A 195 -21.09 28.52 28.19
CA ASN A 195 -22.32 27.73 28.21
C ASN A 195 -23.06 27.61 26.87
N SER A 196 -22.54 28.17 25.78
CA SER A 196 -23.14 28.06 24.43
C SER A 196 -22.33 27.16 23.46
N LEU A 197 -21.16 26.68 23.87
CA LEU A 197 -20.31 25.78 23.07
C LEU A 197 -20.64 24.29 23.22
N GLU A 198 -21.61 23.92 24.08
CA GLU A 198 -22.12 22.54 24.14
C GLU A 198 -22.98 22.15 22.91
N CYS A 199 -23.43 23.10 22.10
CA CYS A 199 -24.27 22.79 20.94
C CYS A 199 -23.53 22.43 19.64
N ILE A 200 -22.21 22.65 19.54
CA ILE A 200 -21.47 22.37 18.29
C ILE A 200 -20.67 21.04 18.35
N TYR A 201 -20.51 20.45 19.54
CA TYR A 201 -19.72 19.23 19.72
C TYR A 201 -20.45 17.89 19.48
N TYR A 202 -21.70 17.91 18.97
CA TYR A 202 -22.46 16.66 18.80
C TYR A 202 -22.41 16.04 17.39
N CYS A 203 -21.71 16.62 16.41
CA CYS A 203 -21.78 16.12 15.03
C CYS A 203 -20.44 15.87 14.33
N ARG A 204 -19.43 15.29 15.00
CA ARG A 204 -18.34 14.57 14.28
C ARG A 204 -17.50 13.64 15.14
N SER A 205 -18.14 12.68 15.81
CA SER A 205 -17.42 11.58 16.47
C SER A 205 -17.58 10.29 15.69
N LYS A 206 -16.52 9.90 14.96
CA LYS A 206 -16.02 8.52 14.75
C LYS A 206 -14.98 8.49 13.61
N VAL A 207 -13.69 8.70 13.92
CA VAL A 207 -12.54 7.88 13.47
C VAL A 207 -11.38 8.05 14.48
N SER A 208 -10.98 6.90 15.06
CA SER A 208 -9.75 6.53 15.81
C SER A 208 -9.22 7.37 16.99
N VAL A 209 -9.29 6.75 18.18
CA VAL A 209 -8.94 7.23 19.54
C VAL A 209 -7.45 7.06 19.93
N ILE A 210 -6.55 6.64 19.03
CA ILE A 210 -5.16 6.30 19.46
C ILE A 210 -4.15 7.46 19.23
N GLN A 211 -4.51 8.49 18.45
CA GLN A 211 -3.62 9.64 18.20
C GLN A 211 -3.83 10.84 19.15
N ARG A 212 -4.91 10.84 19.94
CA ARG A 212 -5.25 11.98 20.82
C ARG A 212 -4.51 12.00 22.16
N VAL A 213 -3.90 10.89 22.59
CA VAL A 213 -3.25 10.83 23.91
C VAL A 213 -1.81 11.36 23.87
N CYS A 214 -1.05 11.14 22.78
CA CYS A 214 0.33 11.66 22.69
C CYS A 214 0.42 13.17 22.39
N TYR A 215 -0.60 13.78 21.79
CA TYR A 215 -0.56 15.20 21.45
C TYR A 215 -0.82 16.11 22.65
N VAL A 216 -1.62 15.65 23.63
CA VAL A 216 -2.03 16.50 24.75
C VAL A 216 -0.94 16.59 25.84
N THR A 217 -0.10 15.58 26.00
CA THR A 217 1.03 15.64 26.96
C THR A 217 2.27 16.35 26.41
N PHE A 218 2.47 16.36 25.10
CA PHE A 218 3.62 17.04 24.47
C PHE A 218 3.42 18.56 24.33
N LEU A 219 2.16 19.00 24.25
CA LEU A 219 1.82 20.42 24.16
C LEU A 219 1.92 21.18 25.49
N SER A 220 1.88 20.49 26.64
CA SER A 220 2.06 21.13 27.95
C SER A 220 3.51 21.48 28.29
N GLU A 221 4.50 20.84 27.65
CA GLU A 221 5.93 21.12 27.87
C GLU A 221 6.52 22.14 26.90
N LEU A 222 5.94 22.31 25.71
CA LEU A 222 6.45 23.25 24.69
C LEU A 222 6.01 24.70 24.88
N VAL A 223 5.00 24.97 25.72
CA VAL A 223 4.56 26.35 26.03
C VAL A 223 5.57 27.08 26.94
N LYS A 224 6.49 26.36 27.59
CA LYS A 224 7.46 26.96 28.52
C LYS A 224 8.77 27.45 27.87
N THR A 225 9.05 27.11 26.61
CA THR A 225 10.40 27.32 26.02
C THR A 225 10.47 28.32 24.86
N GLY A 226 9.39 29.06 24.56
CA GLY A 226 9.50 30.30 23.77
C GLY A 226 10.11 30.17 22.37
N GLN A 227 9.98 29.03 21.68
CA GLN A 227 10.38 28.87 20.29
C GLN A 227 9.23 28.32 19.44
N LEU A 228 8.30 29.20 19.06
CA LEU A 228 7.15 28.86 18.21
C LEU A 228 7.17 29.52 16.82
N LYS A 229 8.10 30.45 16.56
CA LYS A 229 8.12 31.17 15.27
C LYS A 229 8.85 30.42 14.14
N SER A 230 9.76 29.50 14.44
CA SER A 230 10.57 28.81 13.41
C SER A 230 10.12 27.37 13.09
N PHE A 231 9.28 26.74 13.91
CA PHE A 231 8.95 25.32 13.74
C PHE A 231 7.61 25.04 13.02
N CYS A 232 6.68 26.00 13.02
CA CYS A 232 5.36 25.79 12.41
C CYS A 232 5.31 26.00 10.89
N PHE A 233 6.32 26.63 10.28
CA PHE A 233 6.33 26.88 8.83
C PHE A 233 6.81 25.67 8.00
N SER A 234 7.62 24.77 8.56
CA SER A 234 8.06 23.56 7.82
C SER A 234 7.11 22.36 7.99
N ALA A 235 6.38 22.27 9.10
CA ALA A 235 5.51 21.13 9.40
C ALA A 235 4.13 21.20 8.70
N ALA A 236 3.65 22.40 8.34
CA ALA A 236 2.36 22.59 7.68
C ALA A 236 2.40 22.37 6.15
N LEU A 237 3.59 22.34 5.55
CA LEU A 237 3.80 22.06 4.12
C LEU A 237 4.01 20.56 3.80
N CYS A 238 4.01 19.68 4.81
CA CYS A 238 3.99 18.24 4.59
C CYS A 238 2.56 17.68 4.48
N LEU A 239 1.69 18.41 3.78
CA LEU A 239 0.49 17.83 3.20
C LEU A 239 0.95 16.99 2.01
N ILE A 240 0.83 15.66 2.12
CA ILE A 240 0.98 14.75 0.99
C ILE A 240 -0.03 15.20 -0.06
N LYS A 241 0.46 15.93 -1.08
CA LYS A 241 -0.35 16.38 -2.20
C LYS A 241 -0.67 15.13 -3.01
N MET A 242 -1.86 14.56 -2.81
CA MET A 242 -2.36 13.47 -3.65
C MET A 242 -2.57 14.04 -5.05
N LEU A 243 -1.97 13.43 -6.07
CA LEU A 243 -2.14 13.86 -7.45
C LEU A 243 -3.63 13.82 -7.82
N THR A 244 -4.17 14.94 -8.31
CA THR A 244 -5.56 14.99 -8.77
C THR A 244 -5.73 14.28 -10.11
N LYS A 245 -6.96 13.90 -10.47
CA LYS A 245 -7.28 13.24 -11.75
C LYS A 245 -6.81 14.01 -12.98
N ALA A 246 -7.02 15.33 -12.96
CA ALA A 246 -6.59 16.21 -14.04
C ALA A 246 -5.06 16.30 -14.14
N GLU A 247 -4.37 16.43 -13.00
CA GLU A 247 -2.91 16.41 -12.93
C GLU A 247 -2.34 15.05 -13.37
N GLY A 248 -2.99 13.95 -13.02
CA GLY A 248 -2.64 12.60 -13.48
C GLY A 248 -2.64 12.48 -15.00
N ARG A 249 -3.73 12.92 -15.65
CA ARG A 249 -3.81 12.93 -17.13
C ARG A 249 -2.77 13.84 -17.76
N ALA A 250 -2.58 15.04 -17.22
CA ALA A 250 -1.59 15.99 -17.71
C ALA A 250 -0.15 15.43 -17.57
N SER A 251 0.15 14.75 -16.46
CA SER A 251 1.46 14.14 -16.20
C SER A 251 1.79 13.03 -17.20
N LEU A 252 0.83 12.15 -17.52
CA LEU A 252 1.03 11.10 -18.51
C LEU A 252 1.20 11.67 -19.93
N LEU A 253 0.42 12.69 -20.31
CA LEU A 253 0.60 13.37 -21.60
C LEU A 253 1.97 14.06 -21.70
N HIS A 254 2.42 14.66 -20.60
CA HIS A 254 3.73 15.28 -20.53
C HIS A 254 4.87 14.24 -20.63
N ILE A 255 4.74 13.09 -19.98
CA ILE A 255 5.66 11.95 -20.11
C ILE A 255 5.69 11.46 -21.55
N LEU A 256 4.53 11.25 -22.20
CA LEU A 256 4.46 10.85 -23.61
C LEU A 256 5.19 11.84 -24.51
N LYS A 257 5.05 13.15 -24.26
CA LYS A 257 5.77 14.18 -25.01
C LYS A 257 7.30 14.07 -24.80
N LYS A 258 7.76 13.91 -23.55
CA LYS A 258 9.18 13.74 -23.22
C LYS A 258 9.76 12.44 -23.82
N LEU A 259 9.01 11.34 -23.85
CA LEU A 259 9.42 10.08 -24.47
C LEU A 259 9.50 10.19 -26.00
N ARG A 260 8.55 10.85 -26.65
CA ARG A 260 8.62 11.13 -28.11
C ARG A 260 9.80 12.03 -28.46
N GLN A 261 10.19 12.96 -27.58
CA GLN A 261 11.41 13.75 -27.74
C GLN A 261 12.67 12.90 -27.57
N LEU A 262 12.69 12.00 -26.58
CA LEU A 262 13.79 11.06 -26.35
C LEU A 262 14.01 10.15 -27.58
N GLN A 263 12.94 9.65 -28.20
CA GLN A 263 13.03 8.83 -29.40
C GLN A 263 13.73 9.54 -30.56
N LYS A 264 13.62 10.87 -30.65
CA LYS A 264 14.31 11.69 -31.67
C LYS A 264 15.75 12.02 -31.30
N SER A 265 16.19 11.76 -30.07
CA SER A 265 17.55 12.09 -29.62
C SER A 265 18.59 11.14 -30.23
N ALA A 266 19.78 11.66 -30.51
CA ALA A 266 20.88 10.87 -31.10
C ALA A 266 21.27 9.67 -30.22
N ALA A 267 21.28 9.85 -28.89
CA ALA A 267 21.59 8.78 -27.94
C ALA A 267 20.60 7.60 -27.99
N TYR A 268 19.32 7.88 -28.25
CA TYR A 268 18.31 6.84 -28.39
C TYR A 268 18.44 6.10 -29.73
N GLN A 269 18.69 6.83 -30.81
CA GLN A 269 18.90 6.25 -32.15
C GLN A 269 20.17 5.38 -32.22
N GLU A 270 21.23 5.79 -31.54
CA GLU A 270 22.44 4.97 -31.38
C GLU A 270 22.17 3.70 -30.56
N ALA A 271 21.41 3.80 -29.47
CA ALA A 271 21.01 2.62 -28.71
C ALA A 271 20.14 1.66 -29.54
N GLU A 272 19.23 2.18 -30.38
CA GLU A 272 18.41 1.35 -31.28
C GLU A 272 19.25 0.63 -32.34
N SER A 273 20.25 1.30 -32.94
CA SER A 273 21.14 0.67 -33.92
C SER A 273 21.98 -0.46 -33.31
N GLN A 274 22.37 -0.33 -32.04
CA GLN A 274 23.11 -1.36 -31.29
C GLN A 274 22.24 -2.54 -30.84
N CYS A 275 20.94 -2.33 -30.62
CA CYS A 275 20.02 -3.37 -30.13
C CYS A 275 19.52 -4.30 -31.25
N GLY A 276 19.19 -3.76 -32.43
CA GLY A 276 18.52 -4.53 -33.49
C GLY A 276 17.24 -5.21 -32.96
N ASN A 277 17.06 -6.50 -33.27
CA ASN A 277 15.92 -7.32 -32.82
C ASN A 277 16.12 -8.00 -31.45
N ASP A 278 17.26 -7.79 -30.79
CA ASP A 278 17.56 -8.44 -29.51
C ASP A 278 16.91 -7.67 -28.34
N MET A 279 15.82 -8.23 -27.83
CA MET A 279 15.05 -7.64 -26.74
C MET A 279 15.86 -7.48 -25.44
N LEU A 280 16.85 -8.34 -25.18
CA LEU A 280 17.65 -8.23 -23.96
C LEU A 280 18.57 -7.01 -24.01
N LYS A 281 19.17 -6.74 -25.18
CA LYS A 281 19.99 -5.54 -25.41
C LYS A 281 19.14 -4.27 -25.33
N ARG A 282 17.90 -4.30 -25.85
CA ARG A 282 16.94 -3.21 -25.73
C ARG A 282 16.67 -2.86 -24.26
N VAL A 283 16.47 -3.86 -23.40
CA VAL A 283 16.29 -3.65 -21.94
C VAL A 283 17.56 -3.10 -21.28
N GLN A 284 18.75 -3.49 -21.73
CA GLN A 284 20.01 -3.01 -21.13
C GLN A 284 20.38 -1.58 -21.55
N LEU A 285 20.16 -1.22 -22.82
CA LEU A 285 20.62 0.05 -23.39
C LEU A 285 19.54 1.14 -23.40
N ILE A 286 18.30 0.79 -23.78
CA ILE A 286 17.23 1.78 -23.96
C ILE A 286 16.51 2.07 -22.64
N TYR A 287 16.25 1.05 -21.82
CA TYR A 287 15.47 1.20 -20.58
C TYR A 287 16.08 2.21 -19.59
N PRO A 288 17.42 2.27 -19.36
CA PRO A 288 18.01 3.29 -18.50
C PRO A 288 17.79 4.73 -19.01
N LEU A 289 17.75 4.94 -20.33
CA LEU A 289 17.49 6.24 -20.93
C LEU A 289 16.04 6.68 -20.73
N VAL A 290 15.10 5.76 -20.96
CA VAL A 290 13.66 5.95 -20.72
C VAL A 290 13.39 6.30 -19.26
N ILE A 291 13.91 5.48 -18.33
CA ILE A 291 13.71 5.69 -16.90
C ILE A 291 14.29 7.03 -16.43
N ARG A 292 15.43 7.46 -16.99
CA ARG A 292 16.00 8.78 -16.69
C ARG A 292 15.10 9.91 -17.18
N ALA A 293 14.54 9.79 -18.39
CA ALA A 293 13.61 10.77 -18.94
C ALA A 293 12.31 10.84 -18.12
N GLU A 294 11.79 9.69 -17.66
CA GLU A 294 10.62 9.61 -16.77
C GLU A 294 10.90 10.25 -15.41
N MET A 295 12.05 9.97 -14.79
CA MET A 295 12.43 10.62 -13.51
C MET A 295 12.46 12.14 -13.65
N ASN A 296 13.00 12.66 -14.76
CA ASN A 296 13.03 14.10 -15.05
C ASN A 296 11.66 14.68 -15.47
N ALA A 297 10.70 13.84 -15.85
CA ALA A 297 9.33 14.27 -16.15
C ALA A 297 8.49 14.39 -14.87
N VAL A 298 8.74 13.49 -13.94
CA VAL A 298 7.99 13.32 -12.69
C VAL A 298 8.39 14.36 -11.64
N THR A 299 9.60 14.94 -11.73
CA THR A 299 10.02 16.09 -10.90
C THR A 299 9.10 17.29 -11.00
N ASP A 300 8.54 17.54 -12.19
CA ASP A 300 7.68 18.70 -12.45
C ASP A 300 6.34 18.61 -11.69
N TYR A 301 5.99 17.41 -11.21
CA TYR A 301 4.78 17.12 -10.43
C TYR A 301 5.05 16.95 -8.92
N GLY A 302 6.24 17.35 -8.43
CA GLY A 302 6.55 17.37 -7.00
C GLY A 302 7.12 16.07 -6.43
N PHE A 303 7.55 15.15 -7.28
CA PHE A 303 8.23 13.92 -6.87
C PHE A 303 9.75 14.07 -6.94
N THR A 304 10.47 13.29 -6.15
CA THR A 304 11.95 13.30 -6.18
C THR A 304 12.49 12.65 -7.46
N ALA A 305 13.55 13.20 -8.05
CA ALA A 305 14.33 12.64 -9.16
C ALA A 305 15.09 11.36 -8.75
N SER A 306 14.37 10.32 -8.37
CA SER A 306 14.92 9.08 -7.84
C SER A 306 13.97 7.94 -8.14
N PHE A 307 14.48 6.71 -8.16
CA PHE A 307 13.64 5.51 -8.36
C PHE A 307 12.52 5.40 -7.32
N ALA A 308 12.78 5.82 -6.08
CA ALA A 308 11.77 5.87 -5.02
C ALA A 308 10.67 6.90 -5.31
N GLY A 309 11.00 8.03 -5.94
CA GLY A 309 10.02 9.05 -6.35
C GLY A 309 9.16 8.57 -7.51
N LEU A 310 9.80 7.98 -8.53
CA LEU A 310 9.10 7.36 -9.65
C LEU A 310 8.17 6.23 -9.20
N SER A 311 8.60 5.37 -8.27
CA SER A 311 7.75 4.31 -7.72
C SER A 311 6.54 4.85 -6.95
N LYS A 312 6.68 5.98 -6.25
CA LYS A 312 5.56 6.66 -5.57
C LYS A 312 4.58 7.23 -6.59
N TYR A 313 5.09 7.93 -7.60
CA TYR A 313 4.30 8.44 -8.72
C TYR A 313 3.50 7.33 -9.39
N MET A 314 4.15 6.20 -9.72
CA MET A 314 3.46 5.06 -10.31
C MET A 314 2.35 4.51 -9.41
N HIS A 315 2.59 4.38 -8.11
CA HIS A 315 1.56 3.93 -7.17
C HIS A 315 0.34 4.86 -7.15
N GLU A 316 0.56 6.18 -7.25
CA GLU A 316 -0.51 7.17 -7.33
C GLU A 316 -1.26 7.09 -8.66
N ILE A 317 -0.58 6.93 -9.79
CA ILE A 317 -1.22 6.75 -11.09
C ILE A 317 -2.04 5.46 -11.15
N TYR A 318 -1.56 4.36 -10.57
CA TYR A 318 -2.33 3.12 -10.45
C TYR A 318 -3.57 3.26 -9.56
N ALA A 319 -3.52 4.13 -8.54
CA ALA A 319 -4.72 4.44 -7.75
C ALA A 319 -5.75 5.23 -8.59
N LEU A 320 -5.27 6.13 -9.46
CA LEU A 320 -6.12 6.92 -10.36
C LEU A 320 -6.69 6.11 -11.54
N SER A 321 -5.98 5.11 -12.05
CA SER A 321 -6.44 4.28 -13.18
C SER A 321 -7.70 3.48 -12.86
N GLY A 322 -7.89 3.07 -11.60
CA GLY A 322 -9.11 2.41 -11.14
C GLY A 322 -10.35 3.33 -11.16
N GLU A 323 -10.16 4.64 -11.23
CA GLU A 323 -11.23 5.63 -11.20
C GLU A 323 -11.51 6.28 -12.56
N ASP A 324 -10.50 6.39 -13.43
CA ASP A 324 -10.56 7.07 -14.74
C ASP A 324 -10.05 6.20 -15.90
N LYS A 325 -10.93 5.89 -16.86
CA LYS A 325 -10.60 5.13 -18.08
C LYS A 325 -9.55 5.81 -18.97
N GLU A 326 -9.50 7.14 -18.96
CA GLU A 326 -8.55 7.91 -19.77
C GLU A 326 -7.11 7.80 -19.26
N VAL A 327 -6.94 7.71 -17.93
CA VAL A 327 -5.64 7.48 -17.31
C VAL A 327 -5.12 6.10 -17.67
N GLU A 328 -6.00 5.09 -17.68
CA GLU A 328 -5.67 3.73 -18.12
C GLU A 328 -5.25 3.67 -19.59
N ARG A 329 -5.95 4.39 -20.48
CA ARG A 329 -5.59 4.50 -21.90
C ARG A 329 -4.20 5.10 -22.09
N LEU A 330 -3.93 6.24 -21.45
CA LEU A 330 -2.63 6.93 -21.53
C LEU A 330 -1.50 6.09 -20.93
N MET A 331 -1.78 5.37 -19.85
CA MET A 331 -0.82 4.46 -19.24
C MET A 331 -0.48 3.27 -20.17
N SER A 332 -1.47 2.74 -20.89
CA SER A 332 -1.24 1.71 -21.92
C SER A 332 -0.39 2.24 -23.07
N GLU A 333 -0.62 3.47 -23.52
CA GLU A 333 0.18 4.13 -24.56
C GLU A 333 1.63 4.36 -24.12
N VAL A 334 1.86 4.78 -22.87
CA VAL A 334 3.22 4.88 -22.32
C VAL A 334 3.87 3.50 -22.29
N ARG A 335 3.14 2.46 -21.87
CA ARG A 335 3.67 1.10 -21.79
C ARG A 335 4.04 0.54 -23.16
N SER A 336 3.23 0.77 -24.20
CA SER A 336 3.49 0.27 -25.55
C SER A 336 4.72 0.93 -26.20
N MET A 337 5.03 2.18 -25.84
CA MET A 337 6.27 2.84 -26.29
C MET A 337 7.53 2.22 -25.67
N ILE A 338 7.44 1.74 -24.42
CA ILE A 338 8.57 1.15 -23.70
C ILE A 338 8.74 -0.32 -24.06
N PHE A 339 7.63 -1.03 -24.21
CA PHE A 339 7.58 -2.45 -24.56
C PHE A 339 6.59 -2.63 -25.71
N PRO A 340 7.06 -2.55 -26.98
CA PRO A 340 6.21 -2.82 -28.12
C PRO A 340 5.66 -4.24 -28.01
N GLU A 341 4.38 -4.43 -28.35
CA GLU A 341 3.77 -5.74 -28.34
C GLU A 341 4.48 -6.62 -29.37
N LEU A 342 5.09 -7.70 -28.89
CA LEU A 342 5.66 -8.71 -29.77
C LEU A 342 4.51 -9.34 -30.54
N PRO A 343 4.56 -9.39 -31.89
CA PRO A 343 3.59 -10.16 -32.63
C PRO A 343 3.69 -11.60 -32.13
N LEU A 344 2.61 -12.10 -31.54
CA LEU A 344 2.51 -13.53 -31.29
C LEU A 344 2.56 -14.22 -32.66
N PRO A 345 3.30 -15.32 -32.82
CA PRO A 345 3.20 -16.09 -34.06
C PRO A 345 1.73 -16.42 -34.27
N ASP A 346 1.20 -16.11 -35.46
CA ASP A 346 -0.19 -16.40 -35.81
C ASP A 346 -0.48 -17.85 -35.45
N ALA A 347 -1.55 -18.10 -34.68
CA ALA A 347 -1.90 -19.45 -34.21
C ALA A 347 -2.12 -20.45 -35.36
N THR A 348 -2.22 -19.97 -36.60
CA THR A 348 -2.34 -20.73 -37.84
C THR A 348 -0.99 -21.23 -38.40
N ALA A 349 0.14 -20.72 -37.93
CA ALA A 349 1.48 -21.14 -38.34
C ALA A 349 2.07 -22.25 -37.45
N ALA A 350 1.21 -23.06 -36.81
CA ALA A 350 1.65 -24.28 -36.15
C ALA A 350 2.13 -25.28 -37.22
N LEU A 351 3.42 -25.59 -37.21
CA LEU A 351 4.04 -26.63 -38.03
C LEU A 351 3.24 -27.94 -37.91
N PRO A 352 2.95 -28.63 -39.03
CA PRO A 352 2.34 -29.96 -38.96
C PRO A 352 3.30 -30.92 -38.23
N LEU A 353 2.73 -31.68 -37.29
CA LEU A 353 3.41 -32.58 -36.35
C LEU A 353 4.37 -33.57 -37.01
#